data_AF-A0A964PRG1-F1
#
_entry.id   AF-A0A964PRG1-F1
#
_cell.length_a   1.000
_cell.length_b   1.000
_cell.length_c   1.000
_cell.angle_alpha   90.00
_cell.angle_beta   90.00
_cell.angle_gamma   90.00
#
_symmetry.space_group_name_H-M   'P 1'
#
loop_
_entity.id
_entity.type
_entity.pdbx_description
1 polymer ?
#
loop_
_entity_poly.entity_id
_entity_poly.type
_entity_poly.pdbx_seq_one_letter_code
_entity_poly.pdbx_strand_id
1 'polypeptide(L)'
;MPRWSGLRAQLLATLALMLAGCAESNRTIVFDTVAAPRGDYTLVALVITPWFPQGPHQVALDLIQTADGGTERLIKTSLAYDGVPFTKQNIGLRWTADHSALVCLRATDRPDQGVQITVETGQPTKVQHRHRC
;
A
#
# COMPACT_ATOMS: atom_id res chain seq x y z
N MET A 1 -48.08 20.58 19.97
CA MET A 1 -46.62 20.64 20.16
C MET A 1 -45.97 19.63 19.22
N PRO A 2 -45.37 20.04 18.09
CA PRO A 2 -44.80 19.09 17.14
C PRO A 2 -43.32 18.79 17.46
N ARG A 3 -42.97 17.49 17.47
CA ARG A 3 -41.61 16.95 17.60
C ARG A 3 -40.83 17.20 16.30
N TRP A 4 -39.86 18.13 16.30
CA TRP A 4 -39.01 18.49 15.14
C TRP A 4 -37.52 18.15 15.36
N SER A 5 -37.21 17.10 16.13
CA SER A 5 -35.83 16.83 16.58
C SER A 5 -35.08 15.75 15.78
N GLY A 6 -35.75 15.03 14.86
CA GLY A 6 -35.17 13.83 14.22
C GLY A 6 -34.45 14.08 12.89
N LEU A 7 -34.86 15.07 12.09
CA LEU A 7 -34.39 15.23 10.71
C LEU A 7 -32.99 15.84 10.58
N ARG A 8 -32.53 16.62 11.57
CA ARG A 8 -31.23 17.32 11.51
C ARG A 8 -30.03 16.41 11.76
N ALA A 9 -30.19 15.37 12.55
CA ALA A 9 -29.10 14.46 12.91
C ALA A 9 -28.70 13.53 11.75
N GLN A 10 -29.66 13.10 10.91
CA GLN A 10 -29.40 12.18 9.80
C GLN A 10 -28.67 12.84 8.62
N LEU A 11 -28.91 14.14 8.38
CA LEU A 11 -28.25 14.93 7.33
C LEU A 11 -26.77 15.21 7.61
N LEU A 12 -26.38 15.33 8.89
CA LEU A 12 -24.99 15.56 9.28
C LEU A 12 -24.13 14.29 9.16
N ALA A 13 -24.70 13.13 9.48
CA ALA A 13 -23.97 11.85 9.41
C ALA A 13 -23.64 11.44 7.96
N THR A 14 -24.52 11.73 7.00
CA THR A 14 -24.30 11.44 5.58
C THR A 14 -23.24 12.36 4.96
N LEU A 15 -23.16 13.62 5.39
CA LEU A 15 -22.13 14.56 4.91
C LEU A 15 -20.72 14.19 5.42
N ALA A 16 -20.60 13.70 6.66
CA ALA A 16 -19.32 13.30 7.24
C ALA A 16 -18.70 12.07 6.54
N LEU A 17 -19.54 11.12 6.08
CA LEU A 17 -19.09 9.93 5.35
C LEU A 17 -18.54 10.24 3.94
N MET A 18 -19.04 11.29 3.28
CA MET A 18 -18.54 11.71 1.95
C MET A 18 -17.18 12.43 2.01
N LEU A 19 -16.83 13.06 3.13
CA LEU A 19 -15.57 13.82 3.27
C LEU A 19 -14.34 12.94 3.58
N ALA A 20 -14.54 11.74 4.14
CA ALA A 20 -13.44 10.88 4.57
C ALA A 20 -12.72 10.18 3.39
N GLY A 21 -13.40 9.96 2.26
CA GLY A 21 -12.86 9.18 1.14
C GLY A 21 -11.77 9.87 0.31
N CYS A 22 -11.74 11.21 0.27
CA CYS A 22 -10.84 11.94 -0.63
C CYS A 22 -9.47 12.28 -0.04
N ALA A 23 -9.31 12.22 1.28
CA ALA A 23 -8.11 12.74 1.94
C ALA A 23 -6.89 11.80 1.88
N GLU A 24 -7.07 10.49 1.66
CA GLU A 24 -5.96 9.53 1.58
C GLU A 24 -5.43 9.36 0.16
N SER A 25 -6.29 9.52 -0.85
CA SER A 25 -5.91 9.43 -2.27
C SER A 25 -4.88 10.50 -2.67
N ASN A 26 -5.01 11.73 -2.20
CA ASN A 26 -4.10 12.83 -2.56
C ASN A 26 -2.69 12.73 -1.95
N ARG A 27 -2.46 11.74 -1.06
CA ARG A 27 -1.17 11.54 -0.37
C ARG A 27 -0.48 10.24 -0.78
N THR A 28 -1.08 9.47 -1.68
CA THR A 28 -0.56 8.19 -2.11
C THR A 28 -0.07 8.30 -3.54
N ILE A 29 1.19 7.96 -3.78
CA ILE A 29 1.77 7.92 -5.12
C ILE A 29 2.19 6.49 -5.48
N VAL A 30 1.99 6.11 -6.74
CA VAL A 30 2.59 4.88 -7.28
C VAL A 30 4.08 5.13 -7.46
N PHE A 31 4.88 4.35 -6.75
CA PHE A 31 6.34 4.45 -6.78
C PHE A 31 6.94 3.54 -7.84
N ASP A 32 6.55 2.27 -7.86
CA ASP A 32 7.02 1.29 -8.85
C ASP A 32 5.92 0.27 -9.13
N THR A 33 6.00 -0.36 -10.29
CA THR A 33 5.04 -1.38 -10.73
C THR A 33 5.77 -2.44 -11.52
N VAL A 34 5.57 -3.71 -11.16
CA VAL A 34 6.23 -4.84 -11.83
C VAL A 34 5.22 -5.95 -12.09
N ALA A 35 4.98 -6.24 -13.37
CA ALA A 35 4.17 -7.38 -13.79
C ALA A 35 4.87 -8.71 -13.49
N ALA A 36 4.09 -9.71 -13.07
CA ALA A 36 4.55 -11.08 -12.93
C ALA A 36 4.99 -11.63 -14.29
N PRO A 37 5.94 -12.59 -14.34
CA PRO A 37 6.42 -13.16 -15.60
C PRO A 37 5.33 -13.68 -16.52
N ARG A 38 4.24 -14.23 -15.94
CA ARG A 38 3.09 -14.75 -16.69
C ARG A 38 2.02 -13.70 -17.04
N GLY A 39 2.11 -12.50 -16.46
CA GLY A 39 1.13 -11.43 -16.67
C GLY A 39 -0.14 -11.53 -15.82
N ASP A 40 -0.31 -12.59 -15.02
CA ASP A 40 -1.52 -12.85 -14.22
C ASP A 40 -1.67 -11.88 -13.04
N TYR A 41 -0.55 -11.31 -12.58
CA TYR A 41 -0.48 -10.42 -11.44
C TYR A 41 0.43 -9.23 -11.72
N THR A 42 0.14 -8.12 -11.04
CA THR A 42 0.99 -6.93 -11.03
C THR A 42 1.24 -6.51 -9.59
N LEU A 43 2.52 -6.39 -9.21
CA LEU A 43 2.91 -5.90 -7.89
C LEU A 43 3.14 -4.39 -7.97
N VAL A 44 2.50 -3.64 -7.09
CA VAL A 44 2.55 -2.18 -7.04
C VAL A 44 3.11 -1.75 -5.70
N ALA A 45 4.17 -0.93 -5.72
CA ALA A 45 4.63 -0.22 -4.54
C ALA A 45 4.07 1.19 -4.51
N LEU A 46 3.49 1.54 -3.36
CA LEU A 46 2.91 2.85 -3.11
C LEU A 46 3.72 3.53 -2.01
N VAL A 47 4.01 4.82 -2.20
CA VAL A 47 4.52 5.68 -1.13
C VAL A 47 3.38 6.58 -0.67
N ILE A 48 3.14 6.57 0.63
CA ILE A 48 2.10 7.37 1.29
C ILE A 48 2.81 8.45 2.10
N THR A 49 2.59 9.71 1.73
CA THR A 49 3.16 10.86 2.42
C THR A 49 2.46 11.09 3.77
N PRO A 50 3.21 11.48 4.81
CA PRO A 50 2.63 11.77 6.11
C PRO A 50 1.70 12.98 6.03
N TRP A 51 0.69 13.03 6.91
CA TRP A 51 -0.21 14.18 7.00
C TRP A 51 0.45 15.42 7.63
N PHE A 52 1.60 15.26 8.26
CA PHE A 52 2.40 16.33 8.85
C PHE A 52 3.84 16.28 8.31
N PRO A 53 4.54 17.42 8.16
CA PRO A 53 5.80 17.51 7.40
C PRO A 53 6.96 16.64 7.89
N GLN A 54 6.94 16.22 9.16
CA GLN A 54 8.03 15.48 9.81
C GLN A 54 7.68 14.01 10.09
N GLY A 55 6.53 13.53 9.59
CA GLY A 55 6.12 12.14 9.82
C GLY A 55 6.92 11.15 8.99
N PRO A 56 7.02 9.88 9.41
CA PRO A 56 7.57 8.86 8.55
C PRO A 56 6.64 8.66 7.35
N HIS A 57 7.23 8.46 6.17
CA HIS A 57 6.47 7.98 5.02
C HIS A 57 6.04 6.54 5.29
N GLN A 58 4.95 6.11 4.66
CA GLN A 58 4.57 4.71 4.66
C GLN A 58 4.78 4.14 3.25
N VAL A 59 5.17 2.88 3.20
CA VAL A 59 5.20 2.10 1.97
C VAL A 59 4.14 1.02 2.09
N ALA A 60 3.29 0.93 1.08
CA ALA A 60 2.33 -0.14 0.93
C ALA A 60 2.66 -0.97 -0.32
N LEU A 61 2.38 -2.26 -0.25
CA LEU A 61 2.46 -3.15 -1.41
C LEU A 61 1.08 -3.67 -1.71
N ASP A 62 0.63 -3.42 -2.93
CA ASP A 62 -0.63 -3.91 -3.45
C ASP A 62 -0.35 -4.94 -4.55
N LEU A 63 -1.08 -6.06 -4.50
CA LEU A 63 -1.10 -7.06 -5.56
C LEU A 63 -2.39 -6.87 -6.36
N ILE A 64 -2.24 -6.64 -7.66
CA ILE A 64 -3.36 -6.49 -8.59
C ILE A 64 -3.45 -7.76 -9.43
N GLN A 65 -4.61 -8.42 -9.41
CA GLN A 65 -4.91 -9.55 -10.26
C GLN A 65 -5.44 -9.08 -11.61
N THR A 66 -4.80 -9.51 -12.71
CA THR A 66 -5.08 -8.98 -14.05
C THR A 66 -6.47 -9.40 -14.56
N ALA A 67 -6.94 -10.59 -14.18
CA ALA A 67 -8.15 -11.19 -14.73
C ALA A 67 -9.45 -10.44 -14.35
N ASP A 68 -9.52 -9.93 -13.12
CA ASP A 68 -10.71 -9.29 -12.54
C ASP A 68 -10.44 -7.89 -11.98
N GLY A 69 -9.19 -7.44 -11.99
CA GLY A 69 -8.78 -6.16 -11.39
C GLY A 69 -8.79 -6.17 -9.86
N GLY A 70 -8.91 -7.35 -9.23
CA GLY A 70 -8.89 -7.49 -7.78
C GLY A 70 -7.60 -6.93 -7.20
N THR A 71 -7.71 -6.08 -6.17
CA THR A 71 -6.55 -5.48 -5.50
C THR A 71 -6.47 -5.95 -4.06
N GLU A 72 -5.33 -6.52 -3.68
CA GLU A 72 -5.03 -6.99 -2.32
C GLU A 72 -3.87 -6.19 -1.72
N ARG A 73 -4.11 -5.54 -0.57
CA ARG A 73 -3.08 -4.87 0.23
C ARG A 73 -2.29 -5.93 1.00
N LEU A 74 -1.05 -6.18 0.59
CA LEU A 74 -0.19 -7.19 1.20
C LEU A 74 0.47 -6.70 2.49
N ILE A 75 1.03 -5.49 2.46
CA ILE A 75 1.63 -4.84 3.63
C ILE A 75 1.39 -3.33 3.60
N LYS A 76 1.49 -2.71 4.77
CA LYS A 76 1.64 -1.26 4.95
C LYS A 76 2.61 -1.05 6.11
N THR A 77 3.76 -0.45 5.86
CA THR A 77 4.84 -0.27 6.85
C THR A 77 5.42 1.13 6.78
N SER A 78 5.99 1.61 7.88
CA SER A 78 6.69 2.90 7.91
C SER A 78 8.10 2.75 7.36
N LEU A 79 8.50 3.67 6.48
CA LEU A 79 9.84 3.80 5.96
C LEU A 79 10.36 5.20 6.28
N ALA A 80 11.49 5.28 6.97
CA ALA A 80 12.10 6.58 7.29
C ALA A 80 12.49 7.31 5.99
N TYR A 81 12.24 8.62 5.98
CA TYR A 81 12.55 9.51 4.86
C TYR A 81 13.38 10.66 5.42
N ASP A 82 14.62 10.77 4.98
CA ASP A 82 15.61 11.74 5.45
C ASP A 82 15.56 13.08 4.69
N GLY A 83 14.56 13.26 3.83
CA GLY A 83 14.43 14.43 2.96
C GLY A 83 14.84 14.16 1.52
N VAL A 84 15.52 13.05 1.24
CA VAL A 84 15.93 12.66 -0.13
C VAL A 84 14.85 11.78 -0.77
N PRO A 85 14.41 12.07 -2.02
CA PRO A 85 13.40 11.26 -2.71
C PRO A 85 13.72 9.77 -2.69
N PHE A 86 12.70 8.94 -2.46
CA PHE A 86 12.89 7.48 -2.53
C PHE A 86 13.40 7.07 -3.92
N THR A 87 14.28 6.08 -3.92
CA THR A 87 14.85 5.49 -5.13
C THR A 87 14.67 3.98 -5.13
N LYS A 88 14.97 3.32 -6.26
CA LYS A 88 14.96 1.85 -6.34
C LYS A 88 15.98 1.17 -5.42
N GLN A 89 16.89 1.93 -4.80
CA GLN A 89 17.76 1.42 -3.74
C GLN A 89 17.02 1.31 -2.39
N ASN A 90 16.07 2.21 -2.13
CA ASN A 90 15.24 2.21 -0.93
C ASN A 90 14.08 1.21 -1.05
N ILE A 91 13.44 1.16 -2.22
CA ILE A 91 12.27 0.31 -2.48
C ILE A 91 12.53 -0.48 -3.77
N GLY A 92 12.93 -1.73 -3.62
CA GLY A 92 13.22 -2.63 -4.74
C GLY A 92 12.16 -3.70 -4.90
N LEU A 93 11.58 -3.84 -6.08
CA LEU A 93 10.56 -4.85 -6.39
C LEU A 93 11.09 -5.78 -7.48
N ARG A 94 10.96 -7.09 -7.29
CA ARG A 94 11.22 -8.08 -8.35
C ARG A 94 10.41 -9.35 -8.16
N TRP A 95 10.01 -9.95 -9.27
CA TRP A 95 9.59 -11.34 -9.29
C TRP A 95 10.81 -12.25 -9.33
N THR A 96 10.85 -13.23 -8.44
CA THR A 96 11.90 -14.25 -8.40
C THR A 96 11.46 -15.57 -9.05
N ALA A 97 10.15 -15.74 -9.24
CA ALA A 97 9.52 -16.84 -9.98
C ALA A 97 8.14 -16.37 -10.49
N ASP A 98 7.47 -17.20 -11.29
CA ASP A 98 6.14 -16.90 -11.86
C ASP A 98 5.12 -16.40 -10.83
N HIS A 99 5.16 -16.94 -9.62
CA HIS A 99 4.23 -16.61 -8.54
C HIS A 99 4.93 -16.26 -7.22
N SER A 100 6.21 -15.88 -7.27
CA SER A 100 6.92 -15.42 -6.08
C SER A 100 7.70 -14.14 -6.36
N ALA A 101 7.55 -13.17 -5.47
CA ALA A 101 8.23 -11.89 -5.52
C ALA A 101 9.01 -11.62 -4.24
N LEU A 102 10.07 -10.83 -4.38
CA LEU A 102 10.82 -10.27 -3.27
C LEU A 102 10.74 -8.75 -3.35
N VAL A 103 10.35 -8.14 -2.24
CA VAL A 103 10.40 -6.69 -2.06
C VAL A 103 11.42 -6.35 -1.00
N CYS A 104 12.20 -5.31 -1.29
CA CYS A 104 13.28 -4.83 -0.45
C CYS A 104 13.02 -3.41 -0.03
N LEU A 105 12.88 -3.22 1.28
CA LEU A 105 12.64 -1.93 1.90
C LEU A 105 13.84 -1.58 2.75
N ARG A 106 14.59 -0.54 2.36
CA ARG A 106 15.76 -0.04 3.07
C ARG A 106 15.48 1.34 3.62
N ALA A 107 15.40 1.44 4.94
CA ALA A 107 15.31 2.71 5.64
C ALA A 107 16.73 3.25 5.90
N THR A 108 16.89 4.56 5.99
CA THR A 108 18.19 5.17 6.29
C THR A 108 18.70 4.80 7.70
N ASP A 109 17.78 4.58 8.65
CA ASP A 109 18.07 4.42 10.10
C ASP A 109 17.65 3.06 10.68
N ARG A 110 17.20 2.10 9.85
CA ARG A 110 16.76 0.77 10.29
C ARG A 110 17.34 -0.35 9.42
N PRO A 111 17.42 -1.59 9.95
CA PRO A 111 17.82 -2.73 9.15
C PRO A 111 16.93 -2.92 7.93
N ASP A 112 17.53 -3.37 6.83
CA ASP A 112 16.83 -3.77 5.61
C ASP A 112 15.72 -4.79 5.93
N GLN A 113 14.57 -4.60 5.28
CA GLN A 113 13.42 -5.48 5.38
C GLN A 113 13.16 -6.12 4.02
N GLY A 114 13.38 -7.43 3.95
CA GLY A 114 12.92 -8.25 2.84
C GLY A 114 11.48 -8.70 3.09
N VAL A 115 10.65 -8.69 2.06
CA VAL A 115 9.29 -9.24 2.10
C VAL A 115 9.16 -10.18 0.93
N GLN A 116 9.04 -11.47 1.22
CA GLN A 116 8.71 -12.46 0.20
C GLN A 116 7.20 -12.58 0.11
N ILE A 117 6.71 -12.53 -1.12
CA ILE A 117 5.31 -12.71 -1.48
C ILE A 117 5.23 -13.98 -2.30
N THR A 118 4.31 -14.87 -1.95
CA THR A 118 4.00 -16.06 -2.73
C THR A 118 2.51 -16.09 -3.00
N VAL A 119 2.15 -16.15 -4.28
CA VAL A 119 0.78 -16.14 -4.76
C VAL A 119 0.44 -17.56 -5.23
N GLU A 120 -0.72 -18.07 -4.85
CA GLU A 120 -1.21 -19.38 -5.29
C GLU A 120 -2.67 -19.23 -5.68
N THR A 121 -3.03 -19.68 -6.89
CA THR A 121 -4.40 -19.55 -7.39
C THR A 121 -5.39 -20.24 -6.47
N GLY A 122 -6.38 -19.50 -5.98
CA GLY A 122 -7.42 -20.02 -5.07
C GLY A 122 -6.97 -20.14 -3.61
N GLN A 123 -5.79 -19.65 -3.25
CA GLN A 123 -5.34 -19.52 -1.86
C GLN A 123 -5.09 -18.06 -1.49
N PRO A 124 -5.15 -17.71 -0.18
CA PRO A 124 -4.69 -16.41 0.30
C PRO A 124 -3.21 -16.18 -0.03
N THR A 125 -2.86 -14.96 -0.41
CA THR A 125 -1.48 -14.58 -0.67
C THR A 125 -0.64 -14.73 0.60
N LYS A 126 0.49 -15.44 0.48
CA LYS A 126 1.41 -15.67 1.60
C LYS A 126 2.46 -14.56 1.62
N VAL A 127 2.55 -13.86 2.75
CA VAL A 127 3.55 -12.80 2.97
C VAL A 127 4.48 -13.21 4.09
N GLN A 128 5.78 -13.25 3.82
CA GLN A 128 6.81 -13.62 4.78
C GLN A 128 7.88 -12.52 4.90
N HIS A 129 8.11 -12.05 6.12
CA HIS A 129 9.21 -11.12 6.41
C HIS A 129 10.55 -11.87 6.43
N ARG A 130 11.57 -11.26 5.83
CA ARG A 130 12.95 -11.74 5.75
C ARG A 130 13.89 -10.64 6.23
N HIS A 131 14.98 -11.04 6.89
CA HIS A 131 16.04 -10.12 7.33
C HIS A 131 17.03 -9.72 6.23
N ARG A 132 16.85 -10.24 5.00
CA ARG A 132 17.77 -9.97 3.89
C ARG A 132 17.05 -9.79 2.57
N CYS A 133 17.68 -8.93 1.79
CA CYS A 133 17.60 -8.72 0.37
C CYS A 133 19.00 -8.93 -0.21
#